data_AF-A0A2T4JB61-F1
#
_entry.id   AF-A0A2T4JB61-F1
#
_cell.length_a   1.000
_cell.length_b   1.000
_cell.length_c   1.000
_cell.angle_alpha   90.00
_cell.angle_beta   90.00
_cell.angle_gamma   90.00
#
_symmetry.space_group_name_H-M   'P 1'
#
loop_
_entity.id
_entity.type
_entity.pdbx_description
1 polymer ?
#
loop_
_entity_poly.entity_id
_entity_poly.type
_entity_poly.pdbx_seq_one_letter_code
_entity_poly.pdbx_strand_id
1 'polypeptide(L)' 'MALPPASRLLVGLALILARWDDRVRSRRALSRLDTHMLRDIGLTDAARQAECRKPAWAA' A
#
# COMPACT_ATOMS: atom_id res chain seq x y z
N MET A 1 -6.87 -27.38 -18.42
CA MET A 1 -6.45 -26.41 -19.45
C MET A 1 -5.53 -25.40 -18.80
N ALA A 2 -4.24 -25.41 -19.14
CA ALA A 2 -3.30 -24.41 -18.63
C ALA A 2 -3.61 -23.04 -19.23
N LEU A 3 -3.66 -21.98 -18.42
CA LEU A 3 -3.77 -20.63 -18.95
C LEU A 3 -2.58 -20.36 -19.90
N PRO A 4 -2.83 -19.72 -21.07
CA PRO A 4 -1.77 -19.30 -21.97
C PRO A 4 -0.69 -18.50 -21.22
N PRO A 5 0.59 -18.63 -21.60
CA PRO A 5 1.69 -17.95 -20.91
C PRO A 5 1.49 -16.43 -20.84
N ALA A 6 0.91 -15.82 -21.88
CA ALA A 6 0.54 -14.40 -21.90
C ALA A 6 -0.50 -14.05 -20.82
N SER A 7 -1.55 -14.86 -20.65
CA SER A 7 -2.57 -14.64 -19.62
C SER A 7 -1.98 -14.70 -18.21
N ARG A 8 -1.01 -15.58 -17.96
CA ARG A 8 -0.31 -15.65 -16.66
C ARG A 8 0.50 -14.39 -16.38
N LEU A 9 1.18 -13.85 -17.39
CA LEU A 9 1.92 -12.59 -17.27
C LEU A 9 0.98 -11.43 -16.95
N LEU A 10 -0.15 -11.33 -17.65
CA LEU A 10 -1.15 -10.29 -17.40
C LEU A 10 -1.73 -10.38 -15.98
N VAL A 11 -2.05 -11.59 -15.50
CA VAL A 11 -2.52 -11.80 -14.13
C VAL A 11 -1.44 -11.41 -13.12
N GLY A 12 -0.18 -11.79 -13.35
CA GLY A 12 0.95 -11.41 -12.49
C GLY A 12 1.12 -9.88 -12.40
N LEU A 13 1.07 -9.20 -13.54
CA LEU A 13 1.12 -7.73 -13.59
C LEU A 13 -0.07 -7.10 -12.85
N ALA A 14 -1.28 -7.62 -13.05
CA ALA A 14 -2.48 -7.14 -12.36
C ALA A 14 -2.36 -7.27 -10.84
N LEU A 15 -1.80 -8.38 -10.33
CA LEU A 15 -1.57 -8.58 -8.90
C LEU A 15 -0.52 -7.62 -8.33
N ILE A 16 0.53 -7.31 -9.09
CA ILE A 16 1.54 -6.32 -8.69
C ILE A 16 0.91 -4.92 -8.60
N LEU A 17 0.14 -4.53 -9.62
CA LEU A 17 -0.57 -3.26 -9.63
C LEU A 17 -1.60 -3.16 -8.50
N ALA A 18 -2.37 -4.22 -8.25
CA ALA A 18 -3.33 -4.27 -7.15
C ALA A 18 -2.65 -4.10 -5.78
N ARG A 19 -1.48 -4.71 -5.58
CA ARG A 19 -0.68 -4.51 -4.35
C ARG A 19 -0.19 -3.08 -4.20
N TRP A 20 0.22 -2.44 -5.30
CA TRP A 20 0.63 -1.04 -5.25
C TRP A 20 -0.55 -0.11 -4.95
N ASP A 21 -1.71 -0.37 -5.55
CA ASP A 21 -2.94 0.39 -5.28
C ASP A 21 -3.34 0.28 -3.79
N ASP A 22 -3.34 -0.94 -3.26
CA ASP A 22 -3.67 -1.21 -1.85
C ASP A 22 -2.71 -0.47 -0.90
N ARG A 23 -1.41 -0.46 -1.19
CA ARG A 23 -0.42 0.29 -0.41
C ARG A 23 -0.64 1.80 -0.48
N VAL A 24 -0.91 2.33 -1.67
CA VAL A 24 -1.20 3.77 -1.84
C VAL A 24 -2.47 4.15 -1.07
N ARG A 25 -3.53 3.33 -1.16
CA ARG A 25 -4.78 3.53 -0.45
C ARG A 25 -4.58 3.47 1.06
N SER A 26 -3.82 2.50 1.55
CA SER A 26 -3.47 2.36 2.98
C SER A 26 -2.69 3.56 3.50
N ARG A 27 -1.67 4.03 2.76
CA ARG A 27 -0.88 5.22 3.14
C ARG A 27 -1.71 6.51 3.12
N ARG A 28 -2.68 6.62 2.19
CA ARG A 28 -3.65 7.73 2.16
C ARG A 28 -4.63 7.66 3.32
N ALA A 29 -5.06 6.47 3.74
CA ALA A 29 -5.89 6.31 4.93
C ALA A 29 -5.12 6.71 6.19
N LEU A 30 -3.88 6.22 6.32
CA LEU A 30 -2.97 6.57 7.40
C LEU A 30 -2.69 8.08 7.46
N SER A 31 -2.56 8.75 6.31
CA SER A 31 -2.33 10.20 6.26
C SER A 31 -3.54 11.03 6.73
N ARG A 32 -4.73 10.44 6.79
CA ARG A 32 -5.99 11.08 7.21
C ARG A 32 -6.30 10.85 8.69
N LEU A 33 -5.55 10.00 9.38
CA LEU A 33 -5.76 9.79 10.81
C LEU A 33 -5.33 11.03 11.59
N ASP A 34 -6.19 11.47 12.50
CA ASP A 34 -5.87 12.53 13.44
C ASP A 34 -4.82 12.10 14.46
N THR A 35 -4.14 13.06 15.08
CA THR A 35 -3.07 12.80 16.05
C THR A 35 -3.50 11.91 17.22
N HIS A 36 -4.75 12.02 17.67
CA HIS A 36 -5.26 11.18 18.76
C HIS A 36 -5.43 9.71 18.32
N MET A 37 -5.89 9.45 17.10
CA MET A 37 -6.00 8.10 16.52
C MET A 37 -4.62 7.47 16.33
N LEU A 38 -3.62 8.26 15.90
CA LEU A 38 -2.25 7.79 15.81
C LEU A 38 -1.71 7.36 17.17
N ARG A 39 -1.99 8.14 18.23
CA ARG A 39 -1.56 7.81 19.60
C ARG A 39 -2.23 6.54 20.13
N ASP A 40 -3.50 6.34 19.81
CA ASP A 40 -4.27 5.15 20.22
C ASP A 40 -3.61 3.85 19.69
N ILE A 41 -3.12 3.89 18.45
CA ILE A 41 -2.38 2.78 17.83
C ILE A 41 -0.85 2.84 18.07
N GLY A 42 -0.39 3.72 18.95
CA GLY A 42 1.03 3.84 19.31
C GLY A 42 1.95 4.43 18.23
N LEU A 43 1.40 5.10 17.22
CA LEU A 43 2.14 5.78 16.16
C LEU A 43 2.41 7.25 16.47
N THR A 44 3.59 7.71 16.06
CA THR A 44 3.96 9.13 16.09
C THR A 44 3.67 9.79 14.75
N ASP A 45 3.54 11.12 14.74
CA ASP A 45 3.37 11.85 13.48
C ASP A 45 4.60 11.71 12.56
N ALA A 46 5.80 11.63 13.13
CA ALA A 46 7.02 11.37 12.37
C ALA A 46 6.99 9.98 11.70
N ALA A 47 6.53 8.94 12.42
CA ALA A 47 6.37 7.60 11.85
C ALA A 47 5.31 7.58 10.75
N ARG A 48 4.18 8.27 10.93
CA ARG A 48 3.16 8.47 9.89
C ARG A 48 3.78 9.08 8.63
N GLN A 49 4.50 10.19 8.77
CA GLN A 49 5.11 10.87 7.63
C GLN A 49 6.14 9.99 6.92
N ALA A 50 6.98 9.26 7.67
CA ALA A 50 7.93 8.33 7.10
C ALA A 50 7.22 7.24 6.26
N GLU A 51 6.14 6.66 6.79
CA GLU A 51 5.35 5.65 6.08
C GLU A 51 4.64 6.22 4.84
N CYS A 52 4.03 7.41 4.95
CA CYS A 52 3.35 8.07 3.83
C CYS A 52 4.29 8.45 2.68
N ARG A 53 5.59 8.66 2.94
CA ARG A 53 6.60 9.00 1.93
C ARG A 53 7.15 7.78 1.19
N LYS A 54 6.86 6.56 1.65
CA LYS A 54 7.35 5.34 0.98
C LYS A 54 6.71 5.21 -0.41
N PRO A 55 7.49 4.87 -1.45
CA PRO A 55 6.94 4.60 -2.77
C PRO A 55 6.11 3.31 -2.76
N ALA A 56 5.11 3.19 -3.64
CA ALA A 56 4.15 2.07 -3.65
C ALA A 56 4.82 0.68 -3.78
N TRP A 57 5.99 0.61 -4.41
CA TRP A 57 6.75 -0.62 -4.59
C TRP A 57 7.57 -1.01 -3.35
N ALA A 58 7.90 -0.08 -2.45
CA ALA A 58 8.60 -0.39 -1.20
C ALA A 58 7.65 -1.04 -0.19
N ALA A 59 8.08 -2.17 0.36
CA ALA A 59 7.49 -2.81 1.54
C ALA A 59 8.04 -2.14 2.81
#